data_AF-A0A3N6MR58-F1
#
_entry.id   AF-A0A3N6MR58-F1
#
_cell.length_a   1.000
_cell.length_b   1.000
_cell.length_c   1.000
_cell.angle_alpha   90.00
_cell.angle_beta   90.00
_cell.angle_gamma   90.00
#
_symmetry.space_group_name_H-M   'P 1'
#
loop_
_entity.id
_entity.type
_entity.pdbx_description
1 polymer ?
#
loop_
_entity_poly.entity_id
_entity_poly.type
_entity_poly.pdbx_seq_one_letter_code
_entity_poly.pdbx_strand_id
1 'polypeptide(L)'
;MRRDLMENPPLAPLSGAGRVSHRRYAGHGKGQELPMNNNSNPHLVKLTPLKRFRLAVEFSDGRRGIATLLEEDMRGKNARLSDPDYFAQAFVHEGDVMWPGGEQGRAEALYSDARFRPEPLRVRDLINLLQAFPPDARVIVAGYEGGFDDVTGAELRPVIIDGGYRMHEIWGGALYSPREDGLEGEHSEATLDDLADPDYAELVYLTSNRVR
;
A
#
# COMPACT_ATOMS: atom_id res chain seq x y z
N MET A 1 -18.18 -25.44 -54.71
CA MET A 1 -17.07 -24.92 -53.88
C MET A 1 -17.21 -25.52 -52.49
N ARG A 2 -16.43 -26.55 -52.18
CA ARG A 2 -16.34 -27.16 -50.83
C ARG A 2 -15.23 -26.41 -50.08
N ARG A 3 -15.53 -25.92 -48.88
CA ARG A 3 -14.52 -25.37 -47.95
C ARG A 3 -14.01 -26.54 -47.11
N ASP A 4 -12.74 -26.85 -47.26
CA ASP A 4 -12.04 -27.79 -46.40
C ASP A 4 -11.87 -27.16 -45.01
N LEU A 5 -12.37 -27.87 -44.00
CA LEU A 5 -12.13 -27.59 -42.59
C LEU A 5 -10.72 -28.08 -42.25
N MET A 6 -9.81 -27.16 -41.93
CA MET A 6 -8.55 -27.51 -41.29
C MET A 6 -8.84 -27.91 -39.84
N GLU A 7 -8.64 -29.18 -39.51
CA GLU A 7 -8.60 -29.67 -38.14
C GLU A 7 -7.30 -29.20 -37.47
N ASN A 8 -7.42 -28.51 -36.33
CA ASN A 8 -6.29 -28.17 -35.48
C ASN A 8 -5.79 -29.42 -34.73
N PRO A 9 -4.47 -29.66 -34.67
CA PRO A 9 -3.94 -30.80 -33.92
C PRO A 9 -4.11 -30.59 -32.40
N PRO A 10 -4.29 -31.68 -31.63
CA PRO A 10 -4.43 -31.60 -30.17
C PRO A 10 -3.12 -31.14 -29.52
N LEU A 11 -3.24 -30.19 -28.58
CA LEU A 11 -2.14 -29.75 -27.73
C LEU A 11 -1.72 -30.87 -26.78
N ALA A 12 -0.41 -31.10 -26.67
CA ALA A 12 0.17 -32.10 -25.77
C ALA A 12 0.02 -31.68 -24.30
N PRO A 13 -0.18 -32.63 -23.36
CA PRO A 13 -0.28 -32.33 -21.94
C PRO A 13 1.08 -31.88 -21.37
N LEU A 14 1.10 -30.73 -20.71
CA LEU A 14 2.23 -30.26 -19.91
C LEU A 14 2.31 -31.11 -18.62
N SER A 15 3.09 -32.19 -18.66
CA SER A 15 3.48 -32.93 -17.45
C SER A 15 4.63 -32.21 -16.76
N GLY A 16 4.33 -31.56 -15.64
CA GLY A 16 5.32 -30.84 -14.84
C GLY A 16 4.84 -30.46 -13.44
N ALA A 17 4.13 -31.35 -12.74
CA ALA A 17 3.78 -31.16 -11.33
C ALA A 17 5.04 -31.38 -10.46
N GLY A 18 5.88 -30.35 -10.36
CA GLY A 18 6.96 -30.28 -9.39
C GLY A 18 6.42 -29.99 -7.99
N ARG A 19 6.62 -30.89 -7.04
CA ARG A 19 6.30 -30.67 -5.62
C ARG A 19 7.09 -29.47 -5.09
N VAL A 20 6.39 -28.37 -4.79
CA VAL A 20 6.94 -27.22 -4.06
C VAL A 20 7.28 -27.68 -2.64
N SER A 21 8.57 -27.83 -2.37
CA SER A 21 9.07 -28.13 -1.03
C SER A 21 9.17 -26.82 -0.25
N HIS A 22 8.32 -26.63 0.76
CA HIS A 22 8.41 -25.53 1.73
C HIS A 22 9.75 -25.56 2.47
N ARG A 23 10.74 -24.85 1.94
CA ARG A 23 12.02 -24.63 2.61
C ARG A 23 11.87 -23.38 3.47
N ARG A 24 11.78 -23.55 4.80
CA ARG A 24 11.85 -22.44 5.75
C ARG A 24 13.18 -21.71 5.57
N TYR A 25 13.14 -20.47 5.09
CA TYR A 25 14.33 -19.64 4.96
C TYR A 25 14.72 -19.07 6.33
N ALA A 26 15.75 -19.66 6.94
CA ALA A 26 16.50 -19.05 8.04
C ALA A 26 17.71 -18.33 7.43
N GLY A 27 17.51 -17.07 7.04
CA GLY A 27 18.55 -16.21 6.47
C GLY A 27 19.00 -15.13 7.45
N HIS A 28 20.06 -15.41 8.22
CA HIS A 28 20.82 -14.39 8.95
C HIS A 28 21.61 -13.52 7.95
N GLY A 29 20.99 -12.45 7.46
CA GLY A 29 21.70 -11.35 6.82
C GLY A 29 22.28 -10.42 7.89
N LYS A 30 23.61 -10.30 7.95
CA LYS A 30 24.29 -9.25 8.71
C LYS A 30 23.91 -7.90 8.10
N GLY A 31 22.91 -7.24 8.69
CA GLY A 31 22.50 -5.89 8.33
C GLY A 31 23.69 -4.95 8.43
N GLN A 32 24.00 -4.26 7.32
CA GLN A 32 24.78 -3.05 7.40
C GLN A 32 24.01 -2.08 8.29
N GLU A 33 24.59 -1.71 9.43
CA GLU A 33 24.09 -0.60 10.24
C GLU A 33 24.10 0.65 9.37
N LEU A 34 22.91 1.04 8.91
CA LEU A 34 22.67 2.39 8.42
C LEU A 34 23.12 3.36 9.52
N PRO A 35 23.74 4.51 9.17
CA PRO A 35 24.17 5.47 10.18
C PRO A 35 22.97 5.79 11.07
N MET A 36 23.09 5.44 12.35
CA MET A 36 22.18 5.81 13.43
C MET A 36 22.23 7.33 13.53
N ASN A 37 21.45 8.01 12.69
CA ASN A 37 21.31 9.45 12.73
C ASN A 37 20.79 9.83 14.12
N ASN A 38 21.50 10.75 14.75
CA ASN A 38 21.23 11.27 16.10
C ASN A 38 19.74 11.33 16.39
N ASN A 39 19.34 10.58 17.41
CA ASN A 39 18.01 10.32 17.94
C ASN A 39 17.33 11.59 18.49
N SER A 40 17.32 12.66 17.70
CA SER A 40 16.61 13.90 18.02
C SER A 40 15.14 13.64 17.73
N ASN A 41 14.27 13.87 18.73
CA ASN A 41 12.84 13.79 18.50
C ASN A 41 12.47 14.60 17.25
N PRO A 42 11.66 14.03 16.33
CA PRO A 42 11.28 14.73 15.11
C PRO A 42 10.56 16.03 15.47
N HIS A 43 11.05 17.14 14.92
CA HIS A 43 10.46 18.46 15.10
C HIS A 43 9.81 18.93 13.79
N LEU A 44 8.81 19.79 13.89
CA LEU A 44 8.15 20.37 12.73
C LEU A 44 9.08 21.33 12.00
N VAL A 45 9.20 21.15 10.68
CA VAL A 45 9.91 22.07 9.79
C VAL A 45 8.94 22.82 8.87
N LYS A 46 7.75 22.26 8.62
CA LYS A 46 6.71 22.90 7.83
C LYS A 46 5.32 22.56 8.38
N LEU A 47 4.42 23.52 8.27
CA LEU A 47 3.03 23.39 8.68
C LEU A 47 2.13 24.09 7.67
N THR A 48 1.00 23.47 7.33
CA THR A 48 -0.06 24.09 6.54
C THR A 48 -1.42 23.72 7.13
N PRO A 49 -2.14 24.67 7.75
CA PRO A 49 -3.50 24.44 8.22
C PRO A 49 -4.44 24.07 7.06
N LEU A 50 -5.28 23.07 7.30
CA LEU A 50 -6.28 22.58 6.36
C LEU A 50 -7.68 22.72 6.98
N LYS A 51 -8.70 22.66 6.13
CA LYS A 51 -10.10 22.62 6.57
C LYS A 51 -10.36 21.42 7.49
N ARG A 52 -11.35 21.60 8.37
CA ARG A 52 -11.82 20.59 9.36
C ARG A 52 -10.75 20.25 10.41
N PHE A 53 -10.06 21.28 10.92
CA PHE A 53 -9.08 21.16 12.02
C PHE A 53 -7.96 20.15 11.74
N ARG A 54 -7.44 20.18 10.51
CA ARG A 54 -6.35 19.31 10.06
C ARG A 54 -5.10 20.13 9.81
N LEU A 55 -3.94 19.50 10.01
CA LEU A 55 -2.63 20.09 9.75
C LEU A 55 -1.88 19.19 8.79
N ALA A 56 -1.50 19.72 7.63
CA ALA A 56 -0.44 19.10 6.84
C ALA A 56 0.91 19.47 7.48
N VAL A 57 1.68 18.46 7.85
CA VAL A 57 2.92 18.60 8.61
C VAL A 57 4.09 17.99 7.84
N GLU A 58 5.26 18.61 7.96
CA GLU A 58 6.55 18.06 7.53
C GLU A 58 7.50 18.12 8.72
N PHE A 59 8.17 17.00 8.99
CA PHE A 59 9.10 16.86 10.10
C PHE A 59 10.56 16.85 9.63
N SER A 60 11.47 17.07 10.58
CA SER A 60 12.91 17.12 10.34
C SER A 60 13.53 15.82 9.81
N ASP A 61 12.84 14.69 9.95
CA ASP A 61 13.22 13.39 9.37
C ASP A 61 12.77 13.23 7.90
N GLY A 62 12.12 14.25 7.35
CA GLY A 62 11.58 14.27 5.98
C GLY A 62 10.16 13.72 5.86
N ARG A 63 9.58 13.14 6.92
CA ARG A 63 8.22 12.57 6.84
C ARG A 63 7.16 13.66 6.71
N ARG A 64 6.16 13.37 5.89
CA ARG A 64 5.02 14.24 5.62
C ARG A 64 3.70 13.54 5.91
N GLY A 65 2.81 14.20 6.63
CA GLY A 65 1.57 13.60 7.06
C GLY A 65 0.44 14.61 7.26
N ILE A 66 -0.73 14.09 7.57
CA ILE A 66 -1.87 14.89 8.00
C ILE A 66 -2.21 14.51 9.45
N ALA A 67 -2.07 15.46 10.36
CA ALA A 67 -2.57 15.35 11.72
C ALA A 67 -3.98 15.95 11.79
N THR A 68 -4.85 15.38 12.62
CA THR A 68 -6.22 15.87 12.84
C THR A 68 -6.39 16.15 14.31
N LEU A 69 -6.79 17.37 14.68
CA LEU A 69 -7.14 17.67 16.06
C LEU A 69 -8.57 17.19 16.30
N LEU A 70 -8.75 16.47 17.40
CA LEU A 70 -10.07 16.00 17.83
C LEU A 70 -10.80 17.11 18.58
N GLU A 71 -12.13 17.00 18.66
CA GLU A 71 -12.94 17.98 19.39
C GLU A 71 -12.52 18.11 20.85
N GLU A 72 -12.08 17.00 21.45
CA GLU A 72 -11.59 16.93 22.83
C GLU A 72 -10.34 17.78 23.06
N ASP A 73 -9.45 17.87 22.06
CA ASP A 73 -8.23 18.69 22.11
C ASP A 73 -8.54 20.18 22.12
N MET A 74 -9.72 20.55 21.63
CA MET A 74 -10.20 21.92 21.49
C MET A 74 -11.11 22.35 22.66
N ARG A 75 -11.13 21.61 23.77
CA ARG A 75 -11.92 21.99 24.96
C ARG A 75 -11.11 22.80 25.97
N GLY A 76 -11.81 23.47 26.89
CA GLY A 76 -11.21 24.19 28.01
C GLY A 76 -10.26 25.30 27.57
N LYS A 77 -9.00 25.23 27.99
CA LYS A 77 -7.97 26.24 27.66
C LYS A 77 -7.69 26.36 26.15
N ASN A 78 -8.06 25.36 25.36
CA ASN A 78 -7.88 25.32 23.91
C ASN A 78 -9.17 25.64 23.14
N ALA A 79 -10.22 26.14 23.80
CA ALA A 79 -11.52 26.43 23.19
C ALA A 79 -11.45 27.28 21.91
N ARG A 80 -10.47 28.18 21.82
CA ARG A 80 -10.25 29.04 20.65
C ARG A 80 -9.89 28.27 19.39
N LEU A 81 -9.28 27.09 19.52
CA LEU A 81 -8.94 26.24 18.37
C LEU A 81 -10.18 25.73 17.62
N SER A 82 -11.37 25.79 18.25
CA SER A 82 -12.64 25.45 17.58
C SER A 82 -13.10 26.50 16.58
N ASP A 83 -12.53 27.70 16.58
CA ASP A 83 -12.75 28.72 15.56
C ASP A 83 -11.85 28.41 14.34
N PRO A 84 -12.43 28.12 13.15
CA PRO A 84 -11.65 27.81 11.95
C PRO A 84 -10.69 28.93 11.53
N ASP A 85 -11.07 30.19 11.71
CA ASP A 85 -10.26 31.34 11.29
C ASP A 85 -9.09 31.55 12.25
N TYR A 86 -9.30 31.25 13.54
CA TYR A 86 -8.23 31.20 14.53
C TYR A 86 -7.29 30.02 14.29
N PHE A 87 -7.85 28.83 14.06
CA PHE A 87 -7.08 27.61 13.79
C PHE A 87 -6.15 27.76 12.58
N ALA A 88 -6.62 28.46 11.53
CA ALA A 88 -5.85 28.72 10.31
C ALA A 88 -4.60 29.61 10.53
N GLN A 89 -4.45 30.22 11.70
CA GLN A 89 -3.29 31.05 12.06
C GLN A 89 -2.15 30.26 12.71
N ALA A 90 -2.23 28.91 12.71
CA ALA A 90 -1.16 28.07 13.25
C ALA A 90 0.18 28.32 12.53
N PHE A 91 1.26 28.36 13.29
CA PHE A 91 2.62 28.52 12.77
C PHE A 91 3.60 27.60 13.50
N VAL A 92 4.79 27.40 12.91
CA VAL A 92 5.87 26.63 13.56
C VAL A 92 6.70 27.57 14.43
N HIS A 93 6.94 27.19 15.68
CA HIS A 93 7.84 27.90 16.60
C HIS A 93 8.66 26.89 17.39
N GLU A 94 9.99 27.03 17.36
CA GLU A 94 10.92 26.12 18.05
C GLU A 94 10.68 24.63 17.77
N GLY A 95 10.16 24.31 16.57
CA GLY A 95 9.90 22.94 16.16
C GLY A 95 8.53 22.39 16.58
N ASP A 96 7.70 23.16 17.27
CA ASP A 96 6.32 22.80 17.65
C ASP A 96 5.29 23.63 16.86
N VAL A 97 4.01 23.23 16.92
CA VAL A 97 2.92 24.08 16.41
C VAL A 97 2.47 25.04 17.52
N MET A 98 2.31 26.31 17.15
CA MET A 98 1.78 27.35 18.02
C MET A 98 0.67 28.15 17.34
N TRP A 99 -0.21 28.70 18.16
CA TRP A 99 -1.23 29.67 17.75
C TRP A 99 -0.97 31.04 18.39
N PRO A 100 -1.50 32.14 17.82
CA PRO A 100 -1.20 33.50 18.29
C PRO A 100 -1.55 33.80 19.75
N GLY A 101 -2.50 33.06 20.33
CA GLY A 101 -2.89 33.16 21.74
C GLY A 101 -2.05 32.33 22.70
N GLY A 102 -1.01 31.64 22.22
CA GLY A 102 -0.08 30.87 23.04
C GLY A 102 -0.47 29.40 23.23
N GLU A 103 -1.56 28.92 22.62
CA GLU A 103 -1.83 27.49 22.54
C GLU A 103 -0.69 26.79 21.77
N GLN A 104 -0.27 25.63 22.27
CA GLN A 104 0.86 24.88 21.73
C GLN A 104 0.46 23.42 21.54
N GLY A 105 0.79 22.87 20.38
CA GLY A 105 0.76 21.44 20.10
C GLY A 105 2.19 20.92 19.94
N ARG A 106 2.56 19.92 20.71
CA ARG A 106 3.91 19.34 20.64
C ARG A 106 4.06 18.53 19.36
N ALA A 107 5.20 18.68 18.68
CA ALA A 107 5.53 17.95 17.47
C ALA A 107 5.46 16.44 17.66
N GLU A 108 5.86 15.95 18.84
CA GLU A 108 5.77 14.54 19.22
C GLU A 108 4.33 14.00 19.17
N ALA A 109 3.36 14.76 19.70
CA ALA A 109 1.95 14.37 19.66
C ALA A 109 1.44 14.36 18.21
N LEU A 110 1.75 15.43 17.46
CA LEU A 110 1.40 15.49 16.04
C LEU A 110 2.06 14.38 15.21
N TYR A 111 3.28 13.98 15.55
CA TYR A 111 3.99 12.90 14.86
C TYR A 111 3.32 11.55 15.11
N SER A 112 2.87 11.31 16.34
CA SER A 112 2.12 10.09 16.69
C SER A 112 0.76 10.04 15.99
N ASP A 113 0.07 11.18 15.87
CA ASP A 113 -1.27 11.26 15.29
C ASP A 113 -1.28 11.43 13.76
N ALA A 114 -0.15 11.86 13.19
CA ALA A 114 -0.03 12.12 11.77
C ALA A 114 -0.19 10.82 10.99
N ARG A 115 -1.18 10.83 10.09
CA ARG A 115 -1.28 9.82 9.04
C ARG A 115 -0.25 10.14 7.97
N PHE A 116 0.90 9.51 8.07
CA PHE A 116 1.93 9.57 7.04
C PHE A 116 1.49 8.80 5.81
N ARG A 117 1.69 9.39 4.63
CA ARG A 117 1.70 8.57 3.42
C ARG A 117 2.99 7.75 3.45
N PRO A 118 2.94 6.44 3.18
CA PRO A 118 4.18 5.71 2.97
C PRO A 118 4.89 6.35 1.77
N GLU A 119 6.18 6.65 1.96
CA GLU A 119 6.99 7.26 0.91
C GLU A 119 7.02 6.32 -0.31
N PRO A 120 6.93 6.86 -1.54
CA PRO A 120 7.15 6.08 -2.73
C PRO A 120 8.51 5.39 -2.67
N LEU A 121 8.52 4.08 -2.91
CA LEU A 121 9.75 3.33 -3.09
C LEU A 121 10.45 3.89 -4.33
N ARG A 122 11.71 4.31 -4.14
CA ARG A 122 12.55 4.60 -5.29
C ARG A 122 12.75 3.31 -6.07
N VAL A 123 12.98 3.42 -7.38
CA VAL A 123 13.25 2.25 -8.25
C VAL A 123 14.33 1.33 -7.66
N ARG A 124 15.41 1.90 -7.12
CA ARG A 124 16.48 1.12 -6.47
C ARG A 124 15.99 0.34 -5.25
N ASP A 125 15.16 0.95 -4.42
CA ASP A 125 14.66 0.33 -3.20
C ASP A 125 13.63 -0.75 -3.53
N LEU A 126 12.79 -0.52 -4.54
CA LEU A 126 11.89 -1.54 -5.09
C LEU A 126 12.66 -2.74 -5.65
N ILE A 127 13.74 -2.51 -6.41
CA ILE A 127 14.58 -3.62 -6.91
C ILE A 127 15.16 -4.44 -5.76
N ASN A 128 15.73 -3.79 -4.75
CA ASN A 128 16.28 -4.48 -3.58
C ASN A 128 15.21 -5.26 -2.82
N LEU A 129 14.01 -4.68 -2.69
CA LEU A 129 12.87 -5.33 -2.06
C LEU A 129 12.43 -6.56 -2.86
N LEU A 130 12.34 -6.44 -4.19
CA LEU A 130 11.93 -7.54 -5.08
C LEU A 130 12.94 -8.69 -5.08
N GLN A 131 14.23 -8.41 -4.93
CA GLN A 131 15.28 -9.43 -4.83
C GLN A 131 15.20 -10.29 -3.56
N ALA A 132 14.42 -9.87 -2.56
CA ALA A 132 14.21 -10.68 -1.34
C ALA A 132 13.17 -11.80 -1.53
N PHE A 133 12.40 -11.78 -2.62
CA PHE A 133 11.39 -12.80 -2.93
C PHE A 133 11.96 -13.92 -3.83
N PRO A 134 11.27 -15.08 -3.94
CA PRO A 134 11.68 -16.13 -4.87
C PRO A 134 11.85 -15.59 -6.30
N PRO A 135 12.91 -16.00 -7.03
CA PRO A 135 13.21 -15.45 -8.36
C PRO A 135 12.16 -15.80 -9.42
N ASP A 136 11.33 -16.81 -9.16
CA ASP A 136 10.21 -17.27 -9.97
C ASP A 136 8.85 -16.74 -9.49
N ALA A 137 8.83 -15.93 -8.43
CA ALA A 137 7.59 -15.33 -7.93
C ALA A 137 7.01 -14.38 -8.97
N ARG A 138 5.71 -14.52 -9.22
CA ARG A 138 4.95 -13.59 -10.06
C ARG A 138 4.74 -12.28 -9.30
N VAL A 139 4.71 -11.17 -10.02
CA VAL A 139 4.46 -9.85 -9.45
C VAL A 139 3.13 -9.34 -9.96
N ILE A 140 2.23 -8.95 -9.06
CA ILE A 140 1.00 -8.23 -9.38
C ILE A 140 1.17 -6.78 -8.96
N VAL A 141 0.84 -5.87 -9.89
CA VAL A 141 0.82 -4.43 -9.64
C VAL A 141 -0.63 -3.99 -9.56
N ALA A 142 -1.11 -3.73 -8.36
CA ALA A 142 -2.46 -3.23 -8.16
C ALA A 142 -2.60 -1.80 -8.73
N GLY A 143 -3.68 -1.56 -9.47
CA GLY A 143 -4.04 -0.23 -9.94
C GLY A 143 -3.29 0.27 -11.17
N TYR A 144 -2.61 -0.60 -11.93
CA TYR A 144 -1.95 -0.20 -13.19
C TYR A 144 -2.92 0.52 -14.16
N GLU A 145 -4.19 0.13 -14.18
CA GLU A 145 -5.21 0.71 -15.07
C GLU A 145 -5.88 1.99 -14.53
N GLY A 146 -5.64 2.34 -13.26
CA GLY A 146 -6.33 3.44 -12.56
C GLY A 146 -5.54 4.74 -12.41
N GLY A 147 -4.31 4.80 -12.92
CA GLY A 147 -3.40 5.94 -12.74
C GLY A 147 -2.75 5.97 -11.36
N PHE A 148 -2.20 4.83 -10.92
CA PHE A 148 -1.37 4.75 -9.72
C PHE A 148 0.10 4.89 -10.13
N ASP A 149 0.79 5.91 -9.59
CA ASP A 149 2.16 6.23 -10.00
C ASP A 149 3.22 5.73 -9.00
N ASP A 150 2.85 5.58 -7.71
CA ASP A 150 3.81 5.33 -6.64
C ASP A 150 3.61 3.96 -5.97
N VAL A 151 4.59 3.07 -6.13
CA VAL A 151 4.70 1.83 -5.35
C VAL A 151 5.23 2.16 -3.97
N THR A 152 4.58 1.65 -2.93
CA THR A 152 4.91 1.96 -1.52
C THR A 152 5.30 0.74 -0.70
N GLY A 153 5.17 -0.45 -1.28
CA GLY A 153 5.54 -1.70 -0.62
C GLY A 153 5.39 -2.91 -1.54
N ALA A 154 5.83 -4.06 -1.03
CA ALA A 154 5.67 -5.35 -1.66
C ALA A 154 5.52 -6.42 -0.56
N GLU A 155 4.59 -7.36 -0.74
CA GLU A 155 4.38 -8.47 0.18
C GLU A 155 4.00 -9.74 -0.57
N LEU A 156 4.27 -10.92 0.01
CA LEU A 156 3.75 -12.17 -0.54
C LEU A 156 2.28 -12.32 -0.17
N ARG A 157 1.45 -12.59 -1.16
CA ARG A 157 0.05 -12.96 -0.96
C ARG A 157 -0.26 -14.29 -1.63
N PRO A 158 -1.04 -15.15 -0.98
CA PRO A 158 -1.55 -16.34 -1.61
C PRO A 158 -2.64 -15.97 -2.60
N VAL A 159 -2.61 -16.58 -3.79
CA VAL A 159 -3.61 -16.43 -4.83
C VAL A 159 -3.95 -17.80 -5.43
N ILE A 160 -5.11 -17.89 -6.06
CA ILE A 160 -5.42 -18.95 -7.00
C ILE A 160 -5.18 -18.41 -8.41
N ILE A 161 -4.12 -18.88 -9.06
CA ILE A 161 -3.83 -18.57 -10.45
C ILE A 161 -5.01 -19.10 -11.28
N ASP A 162 -5.47 -18.35 -12.28
CA ASP A 162 -6.65 -18.74 -13.06
C ASP A 162 -7.94 -18.96 -12.21
N GLY A 163 -8.00 -18.52 -10.95
CA GLY A 163 -9.16 -18.69 -10.05
C GLY A 163 -10.47 -18.00 -10.47
N GLY A 164 -10.46 -17.26 -11.59
CA GLY A 164 -11.63 -16.65 -12.23
C GLY A 164 -12.68 -17.64 -12.74
N TYR A 165 -12.57 -18.92 -12.39
CA TYR A 165 -13.52 -19.98 -12.74
C TYR A 165 -14.50 -20.33 -11.61
N ARG A 166 -14.64 -19.52 -10.55
CA ARG A 166 -15.73 -19.76 -9.59
C ARG A 166 -17.06 -19.26 -10.18
N MET A 167 -17.99 -20.19 -10.46
CA MET A 167 -19.39 -19.84 -10.73
C MET A 167 -19.92 -19.01 -9.56
N HIS A 168 -20.22 -17.73 -9.77
CA HIS A 168 -20.96 -16.94 -8.81
C HIS A 168 -22.45 -17.27 -8.94
N GLU A 169 -22.99 -18.06 -8.01
CA GLU A 169 -24.42 -18.46 -8.00
C GLU A 169 -25.41 -17.27 -7.90
N ILE A 170 -24.91 -16.09 -7.49
CA ILE A 170 -25.75 -14.95 -7.07
C ILE A 170 -25.99 -13.93 -8.21
N TRP A 171 -25.32 -14.09 -9.37
CA TRP A 171 -25.50 -13.17 -10.50
C TRP A 171 -26.33 -13.87 -11.58
N GLY A 172 -27.64 -13.60 -11.57
CA GLY A 172 -28.66 -14.21 -12.43
C GLY A 172 -28.59 -13.84 -13.93
N GLY A 173 -27.40 -13.94 -14.53
CA GLY A 173 -27.11 -13.70 -15.94
C GLY A 173 -25.90 -14.53 -16.42
N ALA A 174 -25.57 -14.44 -17.71
CA ALA A 174 -24.51 -15.25 -18.33
C ALA A 174 -23.19 -15.19 -17.54
N LEU A 175 -22.72 -16.38 -17.14
CA LEU A 175 -21.60 -16.70 -16.26
C LEU A 175 -20.24 -16.46 -16.91
N TYR A 176 -19.90 -15.23 -17.29
CA TYR A 176 -18.61 -15.02 -17.96
C TYR A 176 -18.09 -13.59 -17.84
N SER A 177 -16.92 -13.44 -17.19
CA SER A 177 -15.98 -12.36 -17.53
C SER A 177 -14.80 -13.04 -18.25
N PRO A 178 -14.66 -12.85 -19.57
CA PRO A 178 -13.59 -13.48 -20.34
C PRO A 178 -12.19 -13.14 -19.83
N ARG A 179 -11.24 -14.01 -20.15
CA ARG A 179 -9.80 -13.78 -20.03
C ARG A 179 -9.29 -12.65 -20.95
N GLU A 180 -10.08 -12.26 -21.95
CA GLU A 180 -9.64 -11.48 -23.12
C GLU A 180 -9.82 -9.97 -22.98
N ASP A 181 -10.69 -9.50 -22.08
CA ASP A 181 -11.01 -8.09 -21.93
C ASP A 181 -10.29 -7.41 -20.76
N GLY A 182 -9.64 -8.17 -19.86
CA GLY A 182 -8.73 -7.66 -18.82
C GLY A 182 -9.36 -6.66 -17.83
N LEU A 183 -10.65 -6.38 -17.99
CA LEU A 183 -11.29 -5.18 -17.46
C LEU A 183 -11.68 -5.30 -15.98
N GLU A 184 -11.77 -6.51 -15.42
CA GLU A 184 -12.19 -6.73 -14.03
C GLU A 184 -11.47 -7.95 -13.40
N GLY A 185 -10.15 -7.88 -13.29
CA GLY A 185 -9.33 -8.90 -12.62
C GLY A 185 -9.40 -8.84 -11.09
N GLU A 186 -10.57 -9.06 -10.49
CA GLU A 186 -10.63 -9.36 -9.05
C GLU A 186 -10.14 -10.80 -8.82
N HIS A 187 -8.86 -10.93 -8.45
CA HIS A 187 -8.35 -12.19 -7.93
C HIS A 187 -8.94 -12.42 -6.54
N SER A 188 -9.70 -13.50 -6.35
CA SER A 188 -10.16 -13.88 -5.01
C SER A 188 -8.95 -14.16 -4.13
N GLU A 189 -8.93 -13.60 -2.91
CA GLU A 189 -7.89 -13.92 -1.94
C GLU A 189 -7.98 -15.41 -1.59
N ALA A 190 -6.87 -16.12 -1.72
CA ALA A 190 -6.82 -17.54 -1.39
C ALA A 190 -6.95 -17.73 0.13
N THR A 191 -7.73 -18.72 0.53
CA THR A 191 -7.93 -19.14 1.92
C THR A 191 -6.99 -20.29 2.26
N LEU A 192 -6.92 -20.67 3.55
CA LEU A 192 -6.13 -21.84 3.97
C LEU A 192 -6.63 -23.16 3.35
N ASP A 193 -7.91 -23.24 3.01
CA ASP A 193 -8.50 -24.43 2.40
C ASP A 193 -8.03 -24.60 0.94
N ASP A 194 -7.60 -23.52 0.29
CA ASP A 194 -7.14 -23.54 -1.09
C ASP A 194 -5.66 -23.97 -1.23
N LEU A 195 -4.95 -24.26 -0.14
CA LEU A 195 -3.54 -24.71 -0.17
C LEU A 195 -3.31 -26.00 -0.97
N ALA A 196 -4.36 -26.83 -1.09
CA ALA A 196 -4.32 -28.07 -1.86
C ALA A 196 -4.71 -27.89 -3.32
N ASP A 197 -5.17 -26.70 -3.70
CA ASP A 197 -5.56 -26.38 -5.07
C ASP A 197 -4.31 -26.41 -5.98
N PRO A 198 -4.32 -27.15 -7.10
CA PRO A 198 -3.17 -27.19 -8.02
C PRO A 198 -2.81 -25.81 -8.60
N ASP A 199 -3.75 -24.86 -8.58
CA ASP A 199 -3.55 -23.51 -9.07
C ASP A 199 -3.17 -22.51 -7.95
N TYR A 200 -2.99 -23.00 -6.72
CA TYR A 200 -2.46 -22.20 -5.63
C TYR A 200 -1.04 -21.72 -5.91
N ALA A 201 -0.80 -20.42 -5.72
CA ALA A 201 0.53 -19.84 -5.78
C ALA A 201 0.70 -18.69 -4.78
N GLU A 202 1.94 -18.43 -4.38
CA GLU A 202 2.32 -17.19 -3.71
C GLU A 202 2.87 -16.20 -4.73
N LEU A 203 2.38 -14.97 -4.70
CA LEU A 203 2.85 -13.90 -5.56
C LEU A 203 3.22 -12.65 -4.78
N VAL A 204 4.10 -11.85 -5.37
CA VAL A 204 4.48 -10.56 -4.83
C VAL A 204 3.43 -9.53 -5.23
N TYR A 205 2.67 -9.06 -4.25
CA TYR A 205 1.69 -8.01 -4.40
C TYR A 205 2.34 -6.66 -4.11
N LEU A 206 2.42 -5.78 -5.11
CA LEU A 206 2.90 -4.41 -4.93
C LEU A 206 1.75 -3.53 -4.43
N THR A 207 1.95 -2.90 -3.27
CA THR A 207 1.03 -1.88 -2.77
C THR A 207 1.35 -0.54 -3.40
N SER A 208 0.33 0.13 -3.94
CA SER A 208 0.49 1.41 -4.64
C SER A 208 -0.46 2.46 -4.07
N ASN A 209 -0.07 3.73 -4.17
CA ASN A 209 -0.92 4.85 -3.82
C ASN A 209 -1.31 5.62 -5.07
N ARG A 210 -2.58 6.00 -5.16
CA ARG A 210 -3.06 6.85 -6.24
C ARG A 210 -2.61 8.29 -5.99
N VAL A 211 -1.91 8.88 -6.96
CA VAL A 211 -1.68 10.32 -6.98
C VAL A 211 -3.02 10.96 -7.35
N ARG A 212 -3.58 11.76 -6.44
CA ARG A 212 -4.81 12.54 -6.67
C ARG A 212 -4.44 13.95 -7.08
#